data_AF-A0AAD1Y999-F1
#
_entry.id   AF-A0AAD1Y999-F1
#
_cell.length_a   1.000
_cell.length_b   1.000
_cell.length_c   1.000
_cell.angle_alpha   90.00
_cell.angle_beta   90.00
_cell.angle_gamma   90.00
#
_symmetry.space_group_name_H-M   'P 1'
#
loop_
_entity.id
_entity.type
_entity.pdbx_description
1 polymer ?
#
loop_
_entity_poly.entity_id
_entity_poly.type
_entity_poly.pdbx_seq_one_letter_code
_entity_poly.pdbx_strand_id
1 'polypeptide(L)'
;MKVQGMELTFVVYPALINTLPWPHLWSILFFTMMTMLGFGTEYVLIEVCSETFHGICSRRKNYKWKKIVMTFIVCLIILILNLVFFSSSTGYYWVEYVDHYSANINMVAFSFIQGVLFAYFLPIEDLVDKVKKFGETTPKLYIFCLKYVCPTLSLFLSVTAIYGDITKEDKPEVWIDQLVCYTIFIHMFLNIEIDNSKVSFLLS
;
A
#
# COMPACT_ATOMS: atom_id res chain seq x y z
N MET A 1 -22.37 -17.87 13.84
CA MET A 1 -20.92 -17.62 13.88
C MET A 1 -20.59 -16.63 12.78
N LYS A 2 -19.98 -15.49 13.08
CA LYS A 2 -19.47 -14.56 12.05
C LYS A 2 -18.14 -15.13 11.56
N VAL A 3 -18.17 -15.86 10.45
CA VAL A 3 -16.96 -16.25 9.71
C VAL A 3 -16.50 -15.05 8.88
N GLN A 4 -15.24 -14.63 9.03
CA GLN A 4 -14.63 -13.51 8.31
C GLN A 4 -13.19 -13.88 7.90
N GLY A 5 -12.65 -13.20 6.90
CA GLY A 5 -11.27 -13.42 6.44
C GLY A 5 -11.02 -14.79 5.81
N MET A 6 -9.88 -15.40 6.14
CA MET A 6 -9.40 -16.66 5.55
C MET A 6 -10.34 -17.86 5.75
N GLU A 7 -11.03 -17.95 6.88
CA GLU A 7 -11.93 -19.09 7.16
C GLU A 7 -13.11 -19.14 6.20
N LEU A 8 -13.64 -17.97 5.80
CA LEU A 8 -14.69 -17.88 4.80
C LEU A 8 -14.18 -18.51 3.49
N THR A 9 -13.03 -18.05 3.02
CA THR A 9 -12.41 -18.43 1.75
C THR A 9 -12.03 -19.91 1.67
N PHE A 10 -11.43 -20.47 2.72
CA PHE A 10 -10.85 -21.82 2.67
C PHE A 10 -11.70 -22.91 3.34
N VAL A 11 -12.73 -22.55 4.10
CA VAL A 11 -13.65 -23.53 4.72
C VAL A 11 -15.03 -23.44 4.11
N VAL A 12 -15.59 -22.23 4.00
CA VAL A 12 -16.98 -22.05 3.55
C VAL A 12 -17.12 -22.19 2.03
N TYR A 13 -16.25 -21.57 1.22
CA TYR A 13 -16.37 -21.68 -0.24
C TYR A 13 -16.18 -23.11 -0.77
N PRO A 14 -15.18 -23.91 -0.32
CA PRO A 14 -15.08 -25.30 -0.75
C PRO A 14 -16.30 -26.14 -0.36
N ALA A 15 -16.91 -25.89 0.81
CA ALA A 15 -18.15 -26.53 1.22
C ALA A 15 -19.32 -26.19 0.28
N LEU A 16 -19.40 -24.94 -0.18
CA LEU A 16 -20.40 -24.50 -1.17
C LEU A 16 -20.14 -25.09 -2.56
N ILE A 17 -18.88 -25.09 -3.01
CA ILE A 17 -18.50 -25.61 -4.34
C ILE A 17 -18.85 -27.09 -4.50
N ASN A 18 -18.75 -27.87 -3.41
CA ASN A 18 -19.15 -29.29 -3.42
C ASN A 18 -20.65 -29.53 -3.67
N THR A 19 -21.50 -28.51 -3.54
CA THR A 19 -22.94 -28.62 -3.83
C THR A 19 -23.28 -28.34 -5.30
N LEU A 20 -22.33 -27.79 -6.08
CA LEU A 20 -22.52 -27.49 -7.50
C LEU A 20 -22.37 -28.75 -8.36
N PRO A 21 -23.06 -28.82 -9.53
CA PRO A 21 -22.81 -29.87 -10.49
C PRO A 21 -21.37 -29.73 -11.03
N TRP A 22 -20.62 -30.84 -11.09
CA TRP A 22 -19.21 -30.90 -11.50
C TRP A 22 -18.24 -30.14 -10.55
N PRO A 23 -18.17 -30.50 -9.26
CA PRO A 23 -17.43 -29.73 -8.24
C PRO A 23 -15.92 -29.61 -8.54
N HIS A 24 -15.33 -30.58 -9.24
CA HIS A 24 -13.91 -30.55 -9.60
C HIS A 24 -13.55 -29.39 -10.54
N LEU A 25 -14.40 -29.07 -11.53
CA LEU A 25 -14.15 -27.96 -12.45
C LEU A 25 -14.23 -26.63 -11.70
N TRP A 26 -15.27 -26.42 -10.89
CA TRP A 26 -15.47 -25.20 -10.12
C TRP A 26 -14.38 -24.94 -9.08
N SER A 27 -13.87 -25.99 -8.44
CA SER A 27 -12.77 -25.89 -7.48
C SER A 27 -11.48 -25.39 -8.17
N ILE A 28 -11.14 -25.95 -9.34
CA ILE A 28 -9.95 -25.52 -10.10
C ILE A 28 -10.09 -24.06 -10.51
N LEU A 29 -11.22 -23.64 -11.09
CA LEU A 29 -11.43 -22.25 -11.50
C LEU A 29 -11.31 -21.28 -10.31
N PHE A 30 -11.89 -21.62 -9.17
CA PHE A 30 -11.85 -20.78 -7.97
C PHE A 30 -10.43 -20.60 -7.43
N PHE A 31 -9.69 -21.69 -7.23
CA PHE A 31 -8.33 -21.61 -6.71
C PHE A 31 -7.36 -20.97 -7.71
N THR A 32 -7.52 -21.22 -9.01
CA THR A 32 -6.73 -20.53 -10.04
C THR A 32 -7.00 -19.03 -10.03
N MET A 33 -8.26 -18.60 -9.91
CA MET A 33 -8.61 -17.19 -9.80
C MET A 33 -7.95 -16.55 -8.57
N MET A 34 -8.07 -17.15 -7.39
CA MET A 34 -7.43 -16.63 -6.18
C MET A 34 -5.92 -16.54 -6.28
N THR A 35 -5.30 -17.55 -6.90
CA THR A 35 -3.85 -17.60 -7.12
C THR A 35 -3.41 -16.47 -8.05
N MET A 36 -4.13 -16.23 -9.15
CA MET A 36 -3.83 -15.14 -10.09
C MET A 36 -4.02 -13.77 -9.45
N LEU A 37 -5.05 -13.61 -8.60
CA LEU A 37 -5.27 -12.38 -7.85
C LEU A 37 -4.08 -12.08 -6.92
N GLY A 38 -3.62 -13.09 -6.16
CA GLY A 38 -2.46 -12.95 -5.28
C GLY A 38 -1.16 -12.65 -6.03
N PHE A 39 -0.90 -13.34 -7.14
CA PHE A 39 0.30 -13.05 -7.95
C PHE A 39 0.27 -11.65 -8.57
N GLY A 40 -0.88 -11.18 -9.02
CA GLY A 40 -1.02 -9.84 -9.60
C GLY A 40 -0.69 -8.73 -8.59
N THR A 41 -1.17 -8.86 -7.35
CA THR A 41 -0.87 -7.88 -6.29
C THR A 41 0.59 -7.92 -5.86
N GLU A 42 1.15 -9.11 -5.65
CA GLU A 42 2.56 -9.28 -5.24
C GLU A 42 3.54 -8.75 -6.30
N TYR A 43 3.23 -8.94 -7.58
CA TYR A 43 4.06 -8.43 -8.66
C TYR A 43 4.21 -6.90 -8.61
N VAL A 44 3.08 -6.19 -8.46
CA VAL A 44 3.07 -4.72 -8.37
C VAL A 44 3.80 -4.25 -7.11
N LEU A 45 3.62 -4.93 -5.97
CA LEU A 45 4.33 -4.60 -4.73
C LEU A 45 5.85 -4.72 -4.89
N ILE A 46 6.33 -5.80 -5.49
CA ILE A 46 7.77 -6.01 -5.74
C ILE A 46 8.31 -4.96 -6.73
N GLU A 47 7.55 -4.63 -7.77
CA GLU A 47 7.93 -3.59 -8.73
C GLU A 47 8.11 -2.23 -8.06
N VAL A 48 7.12 -1.78 -7.28
CA VAL A 48 7.16 -0.50 -6.56
C VAL A 48 8.30 -0.46 -5.54
N CYS A 49 8.49 -1.52 -4.77
CA CYS A 49 9.59 -1.64 -3.80
C CYS A 49 10.96 -1.58 -4.51
N SER A 50 11.11 -2.31 -5.62
CA SER A 50 12.34 -2.36 -6.39
C SER A 50 12.65 -1.00 -7.04
N GLU A 51 11.66 -0.33 -7.61
CA GLU A 51 11.77 1.02 -8.20
C GLU A 51 12.20 2.04 -7.14
N THR A 52 11.54 2.04 -5.98
CA THR A 52 11.84 2.94 -4.86
C THR A 52 13.26 2.73 -4.34
N PHE A 53 13.64 1.46 -4.11
CA PHE A 53 14.98 1.12 -3.64
C PHE A 53 16.07 1.47 -4.66
N HIS A 54 15.82 1.24 -5.95
CA HIS A 54 16.72 1.63 -7.03
C HIS A 54 16.89 3.16 -7.08
N GLY A 55 15.80 3.92 -6.94
CA GLY A 55 15.83 5.39 -6.89
C GLY A 55 16.71 5.91 -5.75
N ILE A 56 16.55 5.38 -4.54
CA ILE A 56 17.36 5.77 -3.36
C ILE A 56 18.83 5.40 -3.56
N CYS A 57 19.12 4.20 -4.09
CA CYS A 57 20.49 3.71 -4.26
C CYS A 57 21.24 4.50 -5.35
N SER A 58 20.58 4.72 -6.50
CA SER A 58 21.13 5.52 -7.62
C SER A 58 21.39 6.97 -7.23
N ARG A 59 20.63 7.51 -6.27
CA ARG A 59 20.80 8.87 -5.74
C ARG A 59 22.02 9.03 -4.83
N ARG A 60 22.35 7.99 -4.05
CA ARG A 60 23.38 8.04 -2.98
C ARG A 60 24.74 7.50 -3.41
N LYS A 61 24.80 6.59 -4.38
CA LYS A 61 26.03 6.00 -4.89
C LYS A 61 25.97 6.04 -6.42
N ASN A 62 27.00 6.56 -7.07
CA ASN A 62 27.23 6.49 -8.54
C ASN A 62 27.40 5.02 -9.06
N TYR A 63 26.80 4.04 -8.40
CA TYR A 63 26.85 2.64 -8.75
C TYR A 63 25.60 2.27 -9.55
N LYS A 64 25.77 2.08 -10.86
CA LYS A 64 24.73 1.61 -11.77
C LYS A 64 24.57 0.09 -11.64
N TRP A 65 24.00 -0.41 -10.55
CA TRP A 65 23.56 -1.79 -10.50
C TRP A 65 22.40 -1.98 -11.48
N LYS A 66 22.42 -3.06 -12.27
CA LYS A 66 21.31 -3.38 -13.17
C LYS A 66 20.04 -3.58 -12.34
N LYS A 67 18.92 -2.98 -12.77
CA LYS A 67 17.61 -3.08 -12.09
C LYS A 67 17.28 -4.53 -11.69
N ILE A 68 17.57 -5.49 -12.57
CA ILE A 68 17.38 -6.94 -12.34
C ILE A 68 18.01 -7.45 -11.04
N VAL A 69 19.22 -6.99 -10.69
CA VAL A 69 19.94 -7.46 -9.50
C VAL A 69 19.31 -6.88 -8.23
N MET A 70 18.85 -5.63 -8.29
CA MET A 70 18.15 -5.00 -7.17
C MET A 70 16.81 -5.67 -6.89
N THR A 71 16.03 -5.96 -7.94
CA THR A 71 14.77 -6.71 -7.81
C THR A 71 15.01 -8.10 -7.22
N PHE A 72 16.07 -8.80 -7.64
CA PHE A 72 16.41 -10.11 -7.11
C PHE A 72 16.73 -10.05 -5.61
N ILE A 73 17.50 -9.06 -5.16
CA ILE A 73 17.82 -8.86 -3.74
C ILE A 73 16.55 -8.58 -2.92
N VAL A 74 15.69 -7.69 -3.40
CA VAL A 74 14.42 -7.36 -2.73
C VAL A 74 13.53 -8.60 -2.61
N CYS A 75 13.39 -9.38 -3.68
CA CYS A 75 12.63 -10.62 -3.67
C CYS A 75 13.20 -11.64 -2.67
N LEU A 76 14.53 -11.78 -2.60
CA LEU A 76 15.20 -12.69 -1.67
C LEU A 76 14.96 -12.29 -0.21
N ILE A 77 15.03 -11.00 0.11
CA ILE A 77 14.72 -10.48 1.46
C ILE A 77 13.26 -10.76 1.83
N ILE A 78 12.32 -10.45 0.94
CA ILE A 78 10.89 -10.71 1.16
C ILE A 78 10.62 -12.20 1.35
N LEU A 79 11.27 -13.06 0.56
CA LEU A 79 11.14 -14.51 0.67
C LEU A 79 11.63 -15.05 2.03
N ILE A 80 12.79 -14.57 2.51
CA ILE A 80 13.30 -14.96 3.83
C ILE A 80 12.35 -14.51 4.94
N LEU A 81 11.86 -13.28 4.89
CA LEU A 81 10.90 -12.77 5.88
C LEU A 81 9.63 -13.62 5.89
N ASN A 82 9.02 -13.86 4.73
CA ASN A 82 7.85 -14.73 4.62
C ASN A 82 8.14 -16.12 5.19
N LEU A 83 9.29 -16.72 4.86
CA LEU A 83 9.63 -18.04 5.39
C LEU A 83 9.72 -18.04 6.92
N VAL A 84 10.33 -17.02 7.54
CA VAL A 84 10.44 -16.91 9.00
C VAL A 84 9.08 -16.74 9.66
N PHE A 85 8.21 -15.88 9.14
CA PHE A 85 6.89 -15.62 9.71
C PHE A 85 5.93 -16.81 9.54
N PHE A 86 5.96 -17.49 8.39
CA PHE A 86 5.03 -18.56 8.06
C PHE A 86 5.49 -19.96 8.49
N SER A 87 6.77 -20.18 8.84
CA SER A 87 7.25 -21.51 9.27
C SER A 87 6.74 -21.94 10.65
N SER A 88 6.21 -21.03 11.46
CA SER A 88 5.68 -21.34 12.79
C SER A 88 4.19 -21.74 12.73
N SER A 89 3.74 -22.63 13.60
CA SER A 89 2.31 -22.99 13.74
C SER A 89 1.41 -21.78 14.07
N THR A 90 2.01 -20.69 14.55
CA THR A 90 1.36 -19.42 14.85
C THR A 90 1.25 -18.48 13.64
N GLY A 91 1.74 -18.87 12.45
CA GLY A 91 1.80 -18.00 11.27
C GLY A 91 0.44 -17.38 10.88
N TYR A 92 -0.66 -18.13 11.02
CA TYR A 92 -2.02 -17.62 10.78
C TYR A 92 -2.35 -16.42 11.68
N TYR A 93 -2.05 -16.50 12.98
CA TYR A 93 -2.32 -15.42 13.93
C TYR A 93 -1.50 -14.16 13.63
N TRP A 94 -0.25 -14.33 13.17
CA TRP A 94 0.58 -13.21 12.75
C TRP A 94 -0.01 -12.48 11.54
N VAL A 95 -0.53 -13.22 10.56
CA VAL A 95 -1.16 -12.62 9.37
C VAL A 95 -2.41 -11.85 9.75
N GLU A 96 -3.28 -12.43 10.57
CA GLU A 96 -4.51 -11.75 11.01
C GLU A 96 -4.19 -10.49 11.83
N TYR A 97 -3.18 -10.56 12.69
CA TYR A 97 -2.71 -9.42 13.47
C TYR A 97 -2.18 -8.30 12.56
N VAL A 98 -1.27 -8.62 11.63
CA VAL A 98 -0.68 -7.62 10.72
C VAL A 98 -1.74 -7.00 9.80
N ASP A 99 -2.68 -7.79 9.27
CA ASP A 99 -3.76 -7.29 8.42
C ASP A 99 -4.66 -6.30 9.18
N HIS A 100 -5.01 -6.62 10.42
CA HIS A 100 -5.82 -5.74 11.27
C HIS A 100 -5.15 -4.38 11.54
N TYR A 101 -3.86 -4.37 11.89
CA TYR A 101 -3.16 -3.12 12.21
C TYR A 101 -2.73 -2.33 10.96
N SER A 102 -2.32 -3.02 9.89
CA SER A 102 -1.86 -2.39 8.64
C SER A 102 -3.00 -1.63 7.95
N ALA A 103 -4.18 -2.25 7.84
CA ALA A 103 -5.30 -1.66 7.11
C ALA A 103 -5.98 -0.51 7.86
N ASN A 104 -6.13 -0.61 9.19
CA ASN A 104 -6.92 0.35 9.94
C ASN A 104 -6.16 1.66 10.24
N ILE A 105 -4.88 1.56 10.62
CA ILE A 105 -4.17 2.73 11.18
C ILE A 105 -3.15 3.28 10.19
N ASN A 106 -2.31 2.39 9.62
CA ASN A 106 -1.24 2.81 8.72
C ASN A 106 -1.77 3.32 7.39
N MET A 107 -2.71 2.60 6.75
CA MET A 107 -3.25 2.99 5.44
C MET A 107 -4.02 4.32 5.52
N VAL A 108 -4.83 4.48 6.56
CA VAL A 108 -5.69 5.65 6.73
C VAL A 108 -4.87 6.92 6.98
N ALA A 109 -3.84 6.82 7.81
CA ALA A 109 -2.98 7.95 8.06
C ALA A 109 -2.04 8.28 6.89
N PHE A 110 -1.58 7.26 6.14
CA PHE A 110 -0.87 7.48 4.90
C PHE A 110 -1.73 8.26 3.89
N SER A 111 -3.00 7.86 3.73
CA SER A 111 -3.97 8.56 2.87
C SER A 111 -4.15 10.02 3.29
N PHE A 112 -4.25 10.29 4.60
CA PHE A 112 -4.42 11.64 5.11
C PHE A 112 -3.21 12.54 4.83
N ILE A 113 -2.00 12.06 5.14
CA ILE A 113 -0.76 12.80 4.90
C ILE A 113 -0.58 13.08 3.39
N GLN A 114 -0.81 12.08 2.56
CA GLN A 114 -0.74 12.23 1.10
C GLN A 114 -1.78 13.25 0.60
N GLY A 115 -3.01 13.21 1.12
CA GLY A 115 -4.07 14.17 0.78
C GLY A 115 -3.69 15.62 1.14
N VAL A 116 -3.14 15.85 2.32
CA VAL A 116 -2.67 17.18 2.76
C VAL A 116 -1.49 17.65 1.90
N LEU A 117 -0.56 16.74 1.57
CA LEU A 117 0.59 17.05 0.71
C LEU A 117 0.16 17.54 -0.67
N PHE A 118 -0.76 16.82 -1.34
CA PHE A 118 -1.28 17.22 -2.65
C PHE A 118 -2.15 18.48 -2.60
N ALA A 119 -2.83 18.74 -1.47
CA ALA A 119 -3.66 19.93 -1.36
C ALA A 119 -2.84 21.22 -1.14
N TYR A 120 -1.77 21.16 -0.35
CA TYR A 120 -1.06 22.36 0.13
C TYR A 120 0.38 22.50 -0.37
N PHE A 121 1.14 21.41 -0.48
CA PHE A 121 2.56 21.46 -0.83
C PHE A 121 2.82 21.33 -2.32
N LEU A 122 1.95 20.59 -3.04
CA LEU A 122 2.08 20.38 -4.47
C LEU A 122 0.84 20.93 -5.18
N PRO A 123 0.82 22.22 -5.54
CA PRO A 123 -0.38 22.86 -6.07
C PRO A 123 -0.88 22.13 -7.32
N ILE A 124 -2.12 21.64 -7.27
CA ILE A 124 -2.76 20.88 -8.35
C ILE A 124 -2.81 21.70 -9.65
N GLU A 125 -2.81 23.03 -9.54
CA GLU A 125 -2.75 23.95 -10.68
C GLU A 125 -1.47 23.75 -11.52
N ASP A 126 -0.30 23.55 -10.88
CA ASP A 126 0.96 23.30 -11.57
C ASP A 126 0.96 21.93 -12.29
N LEU A 127 0.27 20.94 -11.71
CA LEU A 127 0.08 19.63 -12.35
C LEU A 127 -0.83 19.73 -13.57
N VAL A 128 -1.93 20.48 -13.45
CA VAL A 128 -2.88 20.70 -14.54
C VAL A 128 -2.18 21.39 -15.73
N ASP A 129 -1.33 22.37 -15.46
CA ASP A 129 -0.58 23.05 -16.51
C ASP A 129 0.52 22.19 -17.13
N LYS A 130 1.09 21.23 -16.39
CA LYS A 130 1.98 20.20 -16.96
C LYS A 130 1.23 19.18 -17.80
N VAL A 131 0.06 18.71 -17.37
CA VAL A 131 -0.76 17.75 -18.13
C VAL A 131 -1.25 18.36 -19.45
N LYS A 132 -1.62 19.64 -19.45
CA LYS A 132 -1.96 20.38 -20.68
C LYS A 132 -0.84 20.36 -21.72
N LYS A 133 0.44 20.27 -21.32
CA LYS A 133 1.58 20.17 -22.26
C LYS A 133 1.59 18.86 -23.05
N PHE A 134 0.93 17.81 -22.54
CA PHE A 134 0.78 16.54 -23.23
C PHE A 134 -0.48 16.49 -24.12
N GLY A 135 -1.22 17.59 -24.24
CA GLY A 135 -2.39 17.71 -25.12
C GLY A 135 -3.72 17.30 -24.50
N GLU A 136 -3.74 16.94 -23.21
CA GLU A 136 -4.96 16.56 -22.50
C GLU A 136 -5.54 17.71 -21.68
N THR A 137 -6.83 17.96 -21.83
CA THR A 137 -7.57 18.94 -21.01
C THR A 137 -8.16 18.25 -19.79
N THR A 138 -7.77 18.67 -18.60
CA THR A 138 -8.36 18.17 -17.35
C THR A 138 -9.69 18.87 -17.05
N PRO A 139 -10.79 18.13 -16.83
CA PRO A 139 -12.08 18.73 -16.50
C PRO A 139 -12.04 19.38 -15.12
N LYS A 140 -12.67 20.56 -14.97
CA LYS A 140 -12.68 21.32 -13.71
C LYS A 140 -13.26 20.55 -12.53
N LEU A 141 -14.23 19.65 -12.78
CA LEU A 141 -14.82 18.77 -11.77
C LEU A 141 -13.80 17.78 -11.18
N TYR A 142 -12.88 17.27 -12.00
CA TYR A 142 -11.83 16.36 -11.54
C TYR A 142 -10.85 17.07 -10.59
N ILE A 143 -10.47 18.30 -10.93
CA ILE A 143 -9.61 19.15 -10.08
C ILE A 143 -10.31 19.47 -8.75
N PHE A 144 -11.61 19.78 -8.79
CA PHE A 144 -12.40 20.01 -7.58
C PHE A 144 -12.47 18.76 -6.69
N CYS A 145 -12.67 17.58 -7.30
CA CYS A 145 -12.69 16.30 -6.59
C CYS A 145 -11.34 16.04 -5.90
N LEU A 146 -10.23 16.21 -6.61
CA LEU A 146 -8.88 16.02 -6.06
C LEU A 146 -8.54 17.02 -4.94
N LYS A 147 -8.90 18.29 -5.11
CA LYS A 147 -8.52 19.35 -4.16
C LYS A 147 -9.34 19.35 -2.88
N TYR A 148 -10.64 19.03 -2.99
CA TYR A 148 -11.56 19.17 -1.86
C TYR A 148 -12.18 17.84 -1.43
N VAL A 149 -12.64 17.00 -2.37
CA VAL A 149 -13.39 15.78 -2.03
C VAL A 149 -12.46 14.69 -1.48
N CYS A 150 -11.30 14.45 -2.12
CA CYS A 150 -10.34 13.44 -1.67
C CYS A 150 -9.78 13.71 -0.25
N PRO A 151 -9.27 14.91 0.09
CA PRO A 151 -8.74 15.14 1.43
C PRO A 151 -9.84 15.18 2.51
N THR A 152 -11.05 15.65 2.18
CA THR A 152 -12.16 15.66 3.15
C THR A 152 -12.68 14.26 3.45
N LEU A 153 -12.82 13.40 2.44
CA LEU A 153 -13.19 11.99 2.64
C LEU A 153 -12.11 11.24 3.42
N SER A 154 -10.84 11.46 3.10
CA SER A 154 -9.73 10.85 3.84
C SER A 154 -9.69 11.28 5.31
N LEU A 155 -9.93 12.56 5.59
CA LEU A 155 -10.06 13.08 6.96
C LEU A 155 -11.27 12.50 7.69
N PHE A 156 -12.41 12.34 7.02
CA PHE A 156 -13.59 11.73 7.63
C PHE A 156 -13.32 10.27 8.02
N LEU A 157 -12.70 9.49 7.12
CA LEU A 157 -12.33 8.10 7.37
C LEU A 157 -11.33 7.98 8.52
N SER A 158 -10.31 8.85 8.58
CA SER A 158 -9.32 8.86 9.67
C SER A 158 -9.93 9.14 11.02
N VAL A 159 -10.86 10.10 11.10
CA VAL A 159 -11.60 10.38 12.32
C VAL A 159 -12.39 9.16 12.76
N THR A 160 -13.16 8.52 11.87
CA THR A 160 -13.95 7.33 12.22
C THR A 160 -13.10 6.13 12.63
N ALA A 161 -11.93 5.95 12.01
CA ALA A 161 -11.00 4.87 12.36
C ALA A 161 -10.44 5.07 13.78
N ILE A 162 -10.00 6.29 14.11
CA ILE A 162 -9.46 6.63 15.43
C ILE A 162 -10.54 6.49 16.52
N TYR A 163 -11.76 6.96 16.26
CA TYR A 163 -12.88 6.80 17.21
C TYR A 163 -13.21 5.32 17.45
N GLY A 164 -13.17 4.49 16.41
CA GLY A 164 -13.38 3.04 16.52
C GLY A 164 -12.31 2.35 17.37
N ASP A 165 -11.04 2.75 17.21
CA ASP A 165 -9.91 2.19 17.95
C ASP A 165 -9.92 2.56 19.43
N ILE A 166 -10.18 3.84 19.75
CA ILE A 166 -10.26 4.33 21.14
C ILE A 166 -11.36 3.60 21.93
N THR A 167 -12.44 3.20 21.25
CA THR A 167 -13.53 2.45 21.91
C THR A 167 -13.23 0.96 22.08
N LYS A 168 -12.17 0.41 21.46
CA LYS A 168 -11.93 -1.03 21.37
C LYS A 168 -10.66 -1.56 22.05
N GLU A 169 -9.59 -0.77 22.23
CA GLU A 169 -8.34 -1.31 22.78
C GLU A 169 -7.78 -0.60 24.03
N ASP A 170 -7.62 -1.43 25.07
CA ASP A 170 -7.01 -1.19 26.38
C ASP A 170 -5.62 -1.88 26.42
N LYS A 171 -4.72 -1.56 25.47
CA LYS A 171 -3.34 -2.11 25.43
C LYS A 171 -2.29 -1.06 25.02
N PRO A 172 -1.18 -0.91 25.78
CA PRO A 172 -0.22 0.20 25.63
C PRO A 172 0.93 -0.01 24.63
N GLU A 173 1.06 -1.16 23.94
CA GLU A 173 2.29 -1.49 23.19
C GLU A 173 2.29 -1.07 21.70
N VAL A 174 1.17 -0.64 21.14
CA VAL A 174 0.98 -0.42 19.68
C VAL A 174 1.52 0.94 19.18
N TRP A 175 1.71 1.90 20.08
CA TRP A 175 2.10 3.27 19.73
C TRP A 175 3.54 3.37 19.19
N ILE A 176 4.40 2.43 19.57
CA ILE A 176 5.82 2.43 19.19
C ILE A 176 5.98 2.06 17.70
N ASP A 177 5.25 1.06 17.21
CA ASP A 177 5.28 0.64 15.80
C ASP A 177 4.68 1.72 14.88
N GLN A 178 3.62 2.38 15.31
CA GLN A 178 3.02 3.51 14.60
C GLN A 178 4.02 4.66 14.45
N LEU A 179 4.68 5.07 15.55
CA LEU A 179 5.67 6.14 15.52
C LEU A 179 6.90 5.80 14.66
N VAL A 180 7.36 4.55 14.66
CA VAL A 180 8.47 4.10 13.80
C VAL A 180 8.07 4.14 12.32
N CYS A 181 6.85 3.70 11.97
CA CYS A 181 6.36 3.79 10.59
C CYS A 181 6.18 5.26 10.15
N TYR A 182 5.57 6.13 10.96
CA TYR A 182 5.45 7.56 10.63
C TYR A 182 6.80 8.24 10.50
N THR A 183 7.77 7.92 11.35
CA THR A 183 9.11 8.53 11.29
C THR A 183 9.90 8.08 10.07
N ILE A 184 9.87 6.79 9.70
CA ILE A 184 10.49 6.29 8.45
C ILE A 184 9.84 6.96 7.24
N PHE A 185 8.52 7.12 7.25
CA PHE A 185 7.76 7.73 6.17
C PHE A 185 8.06 9.23 6.03
N ILE A 186 8.01 9.98 7.13
CA ILE A 186 8.38 11.41 7.18
C ILE A 186 9.84 11.60 6.75
N HIS A 187 10.74 10.67 7.10
CA HIS A 187 12.16 10.74 6.73
C HIS A 187 12.40 10.43 5.24
N MET A 188 11.54 9.64 4.60
CA MET A 188 11.52 9.44 3.15
C MET A 188 10.99 10.69 2.43
N PHE A 189 9.98 11.35 3.00
CA PHE A 189 9.37 12.57 2.45
C PHE A 189 10.24 13.84 2.62
N LEU A 190 10.89 14.02 3.77
CA LEU A 190 11.86 15.12 3.96
C LEU A 190 13.05 15.02 2.99
N ASN A 191 13.43 13.80 2.59
CA ASN A 191 14.47 13.61 1.56
C ASN A 191 14.00 13.96 0.14
N ILE A 192 12.69 13.89 -0.14
CA ILE A 192 12.09 14.37 -1.39
C ILE A 192 12.05 15.91 -1.40
N GLU A 193 11.75 16.53 -0.27
CA GLU A 193 11.65 18.00 -0.18
C GLU A 193 13.00 18.72 -0.27
N ILE A 194 14.09 18.09 0.19
CA ILE A 194 15.46 18.60 -0.02
C ILE A 194 15.85 18.58 -1.51
N ASP A 195 15.19 17.75 -2.33
CA ASP A 195 15.42 17.71 -3.79
C ASP A 195 14.56 18.68 -4.60
N ASN A 196 13.63 19.43 -3.98
CA ASN A 196 12.89 20.48 -4.69
C ASN A 196 13.78 21.66 -5.14
N SER A 197 15.01 21.77 -4.61
CA SER A 197 16.02 22.67 -5.17
C SER A 197 16.58 22.22 -6.54
N LYS A 198 16.37 20.95 -6.94
CA LYS A 198 16.85 20.38 -8.21
C LYS A 198 15.76 19.73 -9.07
N VAL A 199 14.52 19.63 -8.61
CA VAL A 199 13.38 19.36 -9.52
C VAL A 199 13.23 20.49 -10.56
N SER A 200 13.71 21.71 -10.26
CA SER A 200 13.86 22.78 -11.26
C SER A 200 14.84 22.45 -12.39
N PHE A 201 15.83 21.56 -12.15
CA PHE A 201 16.84 21.16 -13.14
C PHE A 201 16.40 19.98 -14.02
N LEU A 202 15.44 19.17 -13.57
CA LEU A 202 14.76 18.17 -14.41
C LEU A 202 13.57 18.76 -15.20
N LEU A 203 13.25 20.03 -14.95
CA LEU A 203 12.25 20.83 -15.67
C LEU A 203 12.88 21.87 -16.61
N SER A 204 14.18 21.73 -16.94
CA SER A 204 14.86 22.46 -18.02
C SER A 204 15.33 21.52 -19.14
#